data_AF-A0AAU5DJ88-F1
#
_entry.id   AF-A0AAU5DJ88-F1
#
_cell.length_a   1.000
_cell.length_b   1.000
_cell.length_c   1.000
_cell.angle_alpha   90.00
_cell.angle_beta   90.00
_cell.angle_gamma   90.00
#
_symmetry.space_group_name_H-M   'P 1'
#
loop_
_entity.id
_entity.type
_entity.pdbx_description
1 polymer ?
#
loop_
_entity_poly.entity_id
_entity_poly.type
_entity_poly.pdbx_seq_one_letter_code
_entity_poly.pdbx_strand_id
1 'polypeptide(L)'
;MNDTGSRYSIGKPDGTGRYPVAVDGHQAGHIYRWHRRWHAAAPGCKETQHEDRDLAAGQLVKLIEQGAVLAEGAPAQTPTLAAAGYVPQLSPRLQPTPGNIRHAAKALARLNELGWEPLEGYPGADNRWLMRCRLCEWVGTRWWSHLRGRNGDNRPRPSYRHDGCIPMVEQAGPEKLTRLVLTAQSCPCEVAHPTTADTAAALLKSVARARRAKDTTSLTADLTRLLGPCPAATVRAAAIDAALTAAKV
;
A
#
# COMPACT_ATOMS: atom_id res chain seq x y z
N MET A 1 35.19 -19.74 5.55
CA MET A 1 35.10 -19.22 6.92
C MET A 1 33.63 -19.27 7.30
N ASN A 2 33.24 -20.30 8.05
CA ASN A 2 31.85 -20.57 8.42
C ASN A 2 31.50 -19.68 9.61
N ASP A 3 30.60 -18.73 9.40
CA ASP A 3 30.11 -17.84 10.45
C ASP A 3 29.30 -18.67 11.46
N THR A 4 29.69 -18.58 12.72
CA THR A 4 29.11 -19.28 13.86
C THR A 4 27.65 -18.87 14.07
N GLY A 5 26.74 -19.75 13.66
CA GLY A 5 25.63 -20.20 14.50
C GLY A 5 24.57 -19.18 14.90
N SER A 6 24.10 -18.35 13.97
CA SER A 6 22.85 -17.62 14.23
C SER A 6 21.74 -18.63 14.47
N ARG A 7 21.11 -18.61 15.66
CA ARG A 7 20.03 -19.54 16.06
C ARG A 7 18.78 -19.42 15.20
N TYR A 8 18.73 -18.43 14.30
CA TYR A 8 17.62 -18.24 13.38
C TYR A 8 18.08 -18.28 11.93
N SER A 9 17.15 -18.63 11.05
CA SER A 9 17.30 -18.50 9.59
C SER A 9 16.16 -17.65 9.04
N ILE A 10 16.50 -16.77 8.09
CA ILE A 10 15.51 -15.93 7.41
C ILE A 10 15.33 -16.44 5.99
N GLY A 11 14.12 -16.90 5.68
CA GLY A 11 13.78 -17.41 4.34
C GLY A 11 13.60 -16.31 3.29
N LYS A 12 13.20 -16.73 2.08
CA LYS A 12 12.85 -15.80 1.00
C LYS A 12 11.52 -15.08 1.32
N PRO A 13 11.36 -13.81 0.91
CA PRO A 13 10.11 -13.11 1.14
C PRO A 13 8.98 -13.72 0.31
N ASP A 14 7.79 -13.78 0.88
CA ASP A 14 6.57 -14.14 0.16
C ASP A 14 6.13 -13.02 -0.82
N GLY A 15 5.01 -13.25 -1.52
CA GLY A 15 4.44 -12.27 -2.44
C GLY A 15 4.14 -10.90 -1.81
N THR A 16 3.93 -10.86 -0.48
CA THR A 16 3.64 -9.64 0.30
C THR A 16 4.90 -8.97 0.85
N GLY A 17 6.08 -9.58 0.69
CA GLY A 17 7.34 -9.06 1.22
C GLY A 17 7.62 -9.45 2.67
N ARG A 18 6.92 -10.47 3.21
CA ARG A 18 7.18 -11.03 4.54
C ARG A 18 8.18 -12.17 4.44
N TYR A 19 9.23 -12.08 5.24
CA TYR A 19 10.28 -13.09 5.32
C TYR A 19 9.95 -14.05 6.46
N PRO A 20 9.74 -15.35 6.20
CA PRO A 20 9.57 -16.32 7.26
C PRO A 20 10.88 -16.43 8.04
N VAL A 21 10.76 -16.55 9.37
CA VAL A 21 11.90 -16.75 10.26
C VAL A 21 11.69 -18.06 11.01
N ALA A 22 12.69 -18.93 10.93
CA ALA A 22 12.77 -20.13 11.75
C ALA A 22 13.85 -19.93 12.83
N VAL A 23 13.60 -20.41 14.04
CA VAL A 23 14.52 -20.41 15.18
C VAL A 23 14.74 -21.86 15.59
N ASP A 24 16.00 -22.29 15.66
CA ASP A 24 16.41 -23.66 15.94
C ASP A 24 15.70 -24.71 15.04
N GLY A 25 15.39 -24.33 13.80
CA GLY A 25 14.69 -25.17 12.82
C GLY A 25 13.16 -25.10 12.87
N HIS A 26 12.57 -24.44 13.87
CA HIS A 26 11.12 -24.30 14.03
C HIS A 26 10.62 -22.94 13.56
N GLN A 27 9.47 -22.88 12.89
CA GLN A 27 8.91 -21.61 12.44
C GLN A 27 8.52 -20.73 13.65
N ALA A 28 9.12 -19.54 13.73
CA ALA A 28 8.89 -18.59 14.82
C ALA A 28 7.90 -17.47 14.43
N GLY A 29 7.80 -17.15 13.14
CA GLY A 29 6.96 -16.08 12.65
C GLY A 29 7.47 -15.50 11.34
N HIS A 30 7.20 -14.22 11.13
CA HIS A 30 7.69 -13.48 9.97
C HIS A 30 8.23 -12.11 10.38
N ILE A 31 9.23 -11.66 9.63
CA ILE A 31 9.69 -10.27 9.67
C ILE A 31 9.38 -9.58 8.35
N TYR A 32 9.17 -8.28 8.38
CA TYR A 32 8.94 -7.52 7.16
C TYR A 32 9.33 -6.05 7.35
N ARG A 33 9.56 -5.35 6.25
CA ARG A 33 9.92 -3.93 6.28
C ARG A 33 8.70 -3.07 6.04
N TRP A 34 8.50 -2.05 6.87
CA TRP A 34 7.43 -1.07 6.74
C TRP A 34 7.97 0.32 7.08
N HIS A 35 7.86 1.28 6.14
CA HIS A 35 8.36 2.65 6.31
C HIS A 35 9.78 2.75 6.91
N ARG A 36 10.72 1.98 6.33
CA ARG A 36 12.15 1.91 6.70
C ARG A 36 12.48 1.14 7.99
N ARG A 37 11.50 0.80 8.81
CA ARG A 37 11.69 -0.05 10.00
C ARG A 37 11.40 -1.51 9.67
N TRP A 38 12.00 -2.40 10.44
CA TRP A 38 11.70 -3.83 10.40
C TRP A 38 10.72 -4.18 11.50
N HIS A 39 9.80 -5.07 11.19
CA HIS A 39 8.75 -5.49 12.09
C HIS A 39 8.87 -6.98 12.32
N ALA A 40 8.70 -7.41 13.57
CA ALA A 40 8.64 -8.80 13.96
C ALA A 40 7.22 -9.16 14.37
N ALA A 41 6.63 -10.13 13.69
CA ALA A 41 5.29 -10.63 13.93
C ALA A 41 5.34 -12.13 14.22
N ALA A 42 4.93 -12.51 15.42
CA ALA A 42 4.80 -13.89 15.85
C ALA A 42 3.32 -14.20 16.16
N PRO A 43 2.86 -15.46 15.99
CA PRO A 43 1.50 -15.85 16.33
C PRO A 43 1.15 -15.49 17.78
N GLY A 44 -0.04 -14.90 17.99
CA GLY A 44 -0.52 -14.51 19.32
C GLY A 44 0.22 -13.35 19.99
N CYS A 45 1.30 -12.84 19.39
CA CYS A 45 2.12 -11.78 19.95
C CYS A 45 1.83 -10.42 19.32
N LYS A 46 1.98 -9.36 20.13
CA LYS A 46 1.98 -8.00 19.62
C LYS A 46 3.22 -7.77 18.75
N GLU A 47 2.99 -7.20 17.58
CA GLU A 47 4.06 -6.84 16.65
C GLU A 47 5.00 -5.77 17.24
N THR A 48 6.29 -5.90 16.96
CA THR A 48 7.34 -4.99 17.45
C THR A 48 8.17 -4.41 16.31
N GLN A 49 8.73 -3.22 16.51
CA GLN A 49 9.50 -2.47 15.50
C GLN A 49 10.98 -2.41 15.86
N HIS A 50 11.83 -2.52 14.84
CA HIS A 50 13.28 -2.64 14.93
C HIS A 50 13.97 -1.83 13.83
N GLU A 51 15.22 -1.44 14.06
CA GLU A 51 16.01 -0.65 13.11
C GLU A 51 16.52 -1.47 11.93
N ASP A 52 16.88 -2.73 12.15
CA ASP A 52 17.36 -3.62 11.11
C ASP A 52 16.68 -5.00 11.13
N ARG A 53 17.00 -5.77 10.10
CA ARG A 53 16.40 -7.06 9.79
C ARG A 53 16.75 -8.13 10.83
N ASP A 54 17.97 -8.11 11.32
CA ASP A 54 18.53 -9.13 12.19
C ASP A 54 18.07 -8.91 13.64
N LEU A 55 17.91 -7.65 14.07
CA LEU A 55 17.25 -7.32 15.33
C LEU A 55 15.78 -7.74 15.35
N ALA A 56 15.06 -7.57 14.24
CA ALA A 56 13.69 -8.08 14.12
C ALA A 56 13.63 -9.62 14.20
N ALA A 57 14.57 -10.32 13.56
CA ALA A 57 14.66 -11.77 13.67
C ALA A 57 15.03 -12.21 15.10
N GLY A 58 16.00 -11.52 15.74
CA GLY A 58 16.39 -11.76 17.12
C GLY A 58 15.27 -11.53 18.13
N GLN A 59 14.32 -10.64 17.84
CA GLN A 59 13.13 -10.50 18.69
C GLN A 59 12.25 -11.76 18.68
N LEU A 60 12.18 -12.49 17.57
CA LEU A 60 11.43 -13.77 17.51
C LEU A 60 12.13 -14.84 18.35
N VAL A 61 13.47 -14.84 18.41
CA VAL A 61 14.24 -15.70 19.32
C VAL A 61 13.86 -15.40 20.77
N LYS A 62 13.87 -14.11 21.17
CA LYS A 62 13.49 -13.69 22.53
C LYS A 62 12.07 -14.12 22.91
N LEU A 63 11.12 -14.05 21.99
CA LEU A 63 9.73 -14.46 22.24
C LEU A 63 9.63 -15.98 22.48
N ILE A 64 10.41 -16.80 21.76
CA ILE A 64 10.48 -18.23 22.00
C ILE A 64 11.12 -18.54 23.36
N GLU A 65 12.22 -17.86 23.70
CA GLU A 65 12.91 -18.04 24.99
C GLU A 65 12.03 -17.66 26.18
N GLN A 66 11.14 -16.68 25.99
CA GLN A 66 10.15 -16.27 26.98
C GLN A 66 8.92 -17.21 27.03
N GLY A 67 8.85 -18.23 26.16
CA GLY A 67 7.70 -19.12 26.03
C GLY A 67 6.44 -18.44 25.49
N ALA A 68 6.56 -17.23 24.92
CA ALA A 68 5.44 -16.47 24.38
C ALA A 68 4.92 -17.02 23.05
N VAL A 69 5.77 -17.80 22.35
CA VAL A 69 5.44 -18.49 21.10
C VAL A 69 5.87 -19.95 21.26
N LEU A 70 4.94 -20.88 21.04
CA LEU A 70 5.28 -22.29 21.01
C LEU A 70 6.11 -22.61 19.76
N ALA A 71 7.16 -23.41 19.91
CA ALA A 71 7.98 -23.90 18.82
C ALA A 71 7.25 -25.00 18.01
N GLU A 72 6.00 -24.79 17.61
CA GLU A 72 5.21 -25.76 16.86
C GLU A 72 4.56 -25.13 15.62
N GLY A 73 5.16 -25.40 14.46
CA GLY A 73 4.52 -26.28 13.47
C GLY A 73 3.22 -25.82 12.83
N ALA A 74 3.00 -24.53 12.59
CA ALA A 74 2.05 -24.12 11.56
C ALA A 74 2.52 -22.84 10.87
N PRO A 75 2.39 -22.73 9.54
CA PRO A 75 2.55 -21.45 8.88
C PRO A 75 1.61 -20.48 9.56
N ALA A 76 2.15 -19.48 10.25
CA ALA A 76 1.40 -18.31 10.64
C ALA A 76 0.74 -17.83 9.35
N GLN A 77 -0.54 -18.14 9.21
CA GLN A 77 -1.30 -17.86 8.00
C GLN A 77 -1.02 -16.40 7.69
N THR A 78 -0.57 -16.11 6.46
CA THR A 78 -0.63 -14.75 5.94
C THR A 78 -2.00 -14.27 6.35
N PRO A 79 -2.14 -13.22 7.19
CA PRO A 79 -3.45 -12.78 7.58
C PRO A 79 -4.19 -12.60 6.27
N THR A 80 -5.22 -13.41 6.04
CA THR A 80 -6.22 -13.12 5.01
C THR A 80 -6.49 -11.64 5.20
N LEU A 81 -6.45 -10.86 4.11
CA LEU A 81 -6.71 -9.42 4.10
C LEU A 81 -8.10 -9.18 4.72
N ALA A 82 -8.18 -9.28 6.03
CA ALA A 82 -9.36 -9.17 6.83
C ALA A 82 -9.54 -7.67 6.96
N ALA A 83 -10.33 -7.14 6.02
CA ALA A 83 -11.33 -6.09 6.16
C ALA A 83 -11.24 -5.18 7.41
N ALA A 84 -10.07 -4.69 7.76
CA ALA A 84 -9.86 -3.78 8.89
C ALA A 84 -9.07 -2.55 8.44
N GLY A 85 -9.30 -2.08 7.20
CA GLY A 85 -8.89 -0.76 6.77
C GLY A 85 -10.00 0.24 7.09
N TYR A 86 -9.66 1.49 7.39
CA TYR A 86 -10.65 2.57 7.54
C TYR A 86 -11.52 2.74 6.28
N VAL A 87 -11.01 2.28 5.13
CA VAL A 87 -11.68 2.08 3.83
C VAL A 87 -10.87 1.07 3.00
N PRO A 88 -11.41 0.43 1.95
CA PRO A 88 -10.62 -0.43 1.06
C PRO A 88 -9.45 0.28 0.35
N GLN A 89 -9.35 1.62 0.40
CA GLN A 89 -8.37 2.41 -0.36
C GLN A 89 -7.15 2.91 0.45
N LEU A 90 -7.13 2.77 1.78
CA LEU A 90 -5.93 2.99 2.60
C LEU A 90 -5.62 1.73 3.39
N SER A 91 -4.34 1.37 3.47
CA SER A 91 -3.93 0.25 4.32
C SER A 91 -4.37 0.50 5.77
N PRO A 92 -4.82 -0.53 6.51
CA PRO A 92 -5.10 -0.47 7.96
C PRO A 92 -3.98 0.20 8.77
N ARG A 93 -2.74 0.04 8.32
CA ARG A 93 -1.54 0.56 8.99
C ARG A 93 -1.25 2.02 8.65
N LEU A 94 -1.98 2.61 7.71
CA LEU A 94 -1.78 3.97 7.25
C LEU A 94 -2.88 4.89 7.80
N GLN A 95 -2.52 5.70 8.78
CA GLN A 95 -3.45 6.67 9.37
C GLN A 95 -3.94 7.68 8.32
N PRO A 96 -5.23 8.06 8.30
CA PRO A 96 -5.79 9.03 7.34
C PRO A 96 -5.41 10.47 7.73
N THR A 97 -4.12 10.79 7.62
CA THR A 97 -3.59 12.14 7.75
C THR A 97 -3.70 12.89 6.43
N PRO A 98 -3.72 14.24 6.41
CA PRO A 98 -3.74 15.00 5.17
C PRO A 98 -2.62 14.62 4.20
N GLY A 99 -1.40 14.38 4.71
CA GLY A 99 -0.27 13.92 3.90
C GLY A 99 -0.51 12.53 3.29
N ASN A 100 -0.96 11.57 4.08
CA ASN A 100 -1.24 10.22 3.59
C ASN A 100 -2.38 10.20 2.56
N ILE A 101 -3.43 10.99 2.77
CA ILE A 101 -4.54 11.15 1.81
C ILE A 101 -4.03 11.76 0.49
N ARG A 102 -3.20 12.81 0.56
CA ARG A 102 -2.56 13.41 -0.63
C ARG A 102 -1.74 12.38 -1.41
N HIS A 103 -0.92 11.59 -0.71
CA HIS A 103 -0.08 10.57 -1.34
C HIS A 103 -0.90 9.44 -1.94
N ALA A 104 -1.93 8.97 -1.25
CA ALA A 104 -2.85 7.95 -1.75
C ALA A 104 -3.59 8.43 -3.00
N ALA A 105 -4.14 9.65 -2.99
CA ALA A 105 -4.84 10.23 -4.13
C ALA A 105 -3.94 10.30 -5.37
N LYS A 106 -2.70 10.78 -5.21
CA LYS A 106 -1.70 10.80 -6.30
C LYS A 106 -1.36 9.40 -6.83
N ALA A 107 -1.21 8.44 -5.92
CA ALA A 107 -0.88 7.07 -6.30
C ALA A 107 -2.03 6.44 -7.10
N LEU A 108 -3.27 6.57 -6.62
CA LEU A 108 -4.47 6.06 -7.28
C LEU A 108 -4.70 6.69 -8.65
N ALA A 109 -4.55 8.01 -8.76
CA ALA A 109 -4.63 8.71 -10.05
C ALA A 109 -3.64 8.12 -11.07
N ARG A 110 -2.38 7.95 -10.65
CA ARG A 110 -1.36 7.43 -11.55
C ARG A 110 -1.52 5.94 -11.85
N LEU A 111 -1.98 5.13 -10.91
CA LEU A 111 -2.32 3.74 -11.21
C LEU A 111 -3.38 3.66 -12.31
N ASN A 112 -4.41 4.52 -12.26
CA ASN A 112 -5.43 4.57 -13.29
C ASN A 112 -4.85 4.93 -14.67
N GLU A 113 -4.01 5.98 -14.74
CA GLU A 113 -3.30 6.37 -15.97
C GLU A 113 -2.38 5.28 -16.52
N LEU A 114 -1.75 4.51 -15.63
CA LEU A 114 -0.86 3.43 -16.00
C LEU A 114 -1.61 2.13 -16.30
N GLY A 115 -2.91 2.00 -16.03
CA GLY A 115 -3.67 0.77 -16.21
C GLY A 115 -3.40 -0.30 -15.15
N TRP A 116 -3.24 0.12 -13.90
CA TRP A 116 -3.17 -0.73 -12.72
C TRP A 116 -4.41 -0.54 -11.86
N GLU A 117 -4.95 -1.65 -11.34
CA GLU A 117 -6.05 -1.66 -10.39
C GLU A 117 -5.54 -2.15 -9.02
N PRO A 118 -5.59 -1.35 -7.96
CA PRO A 118 -5.20 -1.81 -6.63
C PRO A 118 -6.24 -2.81 -6.10
N LEU A 119 -5.76 -3.91 -5.52
CA LEU A 119 -6.62 -4.92 -4.86
C LEU A 119 -6.64 -4.78 -3.33
N GLU A 120 -5.81 -3.89 -2.81
CA GLU A 120 -5.76 -3.52 -1.40
C GLU A 120 -5.57 -2.00 -1.24
N GLY A 121 -5.78 -1.49 -0.03
CA GLY A 121 -5.60 -0.07 0.25
C GLY A 121 -4.15 0.38 0.12
N TYR A 122 -3.95 1.65 -0.28
CA TYR A 122 -2.62 2.23 -0.48
C TYR A 122 -1.74 2.01 0.77
N PRO A 123 -0.62 1.28 0.64
CA PRO A 123 0.21 0.92 1.78
C PRO A 123 1.31 1.95 2.07
N GLY A 124 1.44 3.00 1.26
CA GLY A 124 2.61 3.89 1.28
C GLY A 124 3.57 3.60 0.11
N ALA A 125 4.48 4.54 -0.15
CA ALA A 125 5.30 4.50 -1.38
C ALA A 125 6.39 3.41 -1.37
N ASP A 126 6.89 3.07 -0.18
CA ASP A 126 8.00 2.14 0.00
C ASP A 126 7.51 0.76 0.45
N ASN A 127 6.25 0.43 0.16
CA ASN A 127 5.66 -0.86 0.46
C ASN A 127 5.20 -1.54 -0.83
N ARG A 128 5.24 -2.87 -0.83
CA ARG A 128 4.63 -3.68 -1.89
C ARG A 128 3.12 -3.47 -1.85
N TRP A 129 2.54 -3.27 -3.03
CA TRP A 129 1.12 -3.04 -3.20
C TRP A 129 0.55 -4.10 -4.14
N LEU A 130 -0.42 -4.87 -3.65
CA LEU A 130 -1.15 -5.88 -4.41
C LEU A 130 -2.06 -5.20 -5.43
N MET A 131 -1.90 -5.57 -6.69
CA MET A 131 -2.60 -4.96 -7.81
C MET A 131 -2.83 -5.93 -8.97
N ARG A 132 -3.79 -5.59 -9.81
CA ARG A 132 -4.09 -6.24 -11.09
C ARG A 132 -3.67 -5.36 -12.25
N CYS A 133 -3.05 -5.95 -13.27
CA CYS A 133 -2.71 -5.29 -14.52
C CYS A 133 -3.95 -5.28 -15.43
N ARG A 134 -4.51 -4.11 -15.76
CA ARG A 134 -5.72 -4.00 -16.61
C ARG A 134 -5.45 -4.25 -18.10
N LEU A 135 -4.21 -4.56 -18.47
CA LEU A 135 -3.83 -4.84 -19.87
C LEU A 135 -3.85 -6.34 -20.19
N CYS A 136 -3.63 -7.19 -19.19
CA CYS A 136 -3.49 -8.65 -19.33
C CYS A 136 -3.95 -9.44 -18.10
N GLU A 137 -4.68 -8.81 -17.17
CA GLU A 137 -5.29 -9.40 -15.96
C GLU A 137 -4.32 -10.02 -14.94
N TRP A 138 -3.00 -9.91 -15.13
CA TRP A 138 -2.01 -10.39 -14.17
C TRP A 138 -2.20 -9.78 -12.78
N VAL A 139 -2.13 -10.62 -11.74
CA VAL A 139 -2.21 -10.21 -10.34
C VAL A 139 -0.89 -10.45 -9.62
N GLY A 140 -0.40 -9.43 -8.92
CA GLY A 140 0.79 -9.56 -8.07
C GLY A 140 1.17 -8.25 -7.40
N THR A 141 2.35 -8.22 -6.76
CA THR A 141 2.77 -7.03 -6.00
C THR A 141 3.78 -6.17 -6.74
N ARG A 142 3.62 -4.84 -6.64
CA ARG A 142 4.56 -3.85 -7.17
C ARG A 142 4.86 -2.76 -6.14
N TRP A 143 6.01 -2.11 -6.30
CA TRP A 143 6.39 -0.95 -5.48
C TRP A 143 5.85 0.32 -6.13
N TRP A 144 5.03 1.09 -5.41
CA TRP A 144 4.55 2.38 -5.92
C TRP A 144 5.73 3.32 -6.25
N SER A 145 6.78 3.29 -5.43
CA SER A 145 8.01 4.05 -5.68
C SER A 145 8.67 3.75 -7.03
N HIS A 146 8.50 2.54 -7.58
CA HIS A 146 9.01 2.18 -8.91
C HIS A 146 8.07 2.62 -10.04
N LEU A 147 6.76 2.63 -9.80
CA LEU A 147 5.75 3.00 -10.80
C LEU A 147 5.66 4.52 -11.03
N ARG A 148 5.95 5.33 -10.02
CA ARG A 148 5.83 6.80 -10.07
C ARG A 148 6.98 7.54 -10.79
N GLY A 149 8.00 6.81 -11.26
CA GLY A 149 9.22 7.40 -11.82
C GLY A 149 10.22 7.90 -10.76
N ARG A 150 11.48 8.13 -11.16
CA ARG A 150 12.53 8.63 -10.26
C ARG A 150 12.27 10.12 -9.99
N ASN A 151 12.32 10.54 -8.72
CA ASN A 151 12.04 11.91 -8.28
C ASN A 151 10.63 12.44 -8.60
N GLY A 152 9.67 11.56 -8.94
CA GLY A 152 8.31 12.01 -9.28
C GLY A 152 8.25 12.81 -10.59
N ASP A 153 9.23 12.59 -11.50
CA ASP A 153 9.25 13.18 -12.85
C ASP A 153 8.07 12.70 -13.73
N ASN A 154 7.22 11.81 -13.20
CA ASN A 154 6.04 11.21 -13.83
C ASN A 154 6.34 10.55 -15.18
N ARG A 155 7.61 10.34 -15.54
CA ARG A 155 7.98 9.63 -16.76
C ARG A 155 7.67 8.15 -16.52
N PRO A 156 6.78 7.53 -17.32
CA PRO A 156 6.45 6.12 -17.15
C PRO A 156 7.72 5.30 -17.39
N ARG A 157 8.26 4.75 -16.30
CA ARG A 157 9.29 3.72 -16.31
C ARG A 157 8.62 2.57 -15.59
N PRO A 158 8.25 1.50 -16.29
CA PRO A 158 9.32 0.77 -16.95
C PRO A 158 8.95 0.32 -18.36
N SER A 159 9.97 0.02 -19.14
CA SER A 159 9.84 -0.76 -20.38
C SER A 159 9.27 -2.15 -20.18
N TYR A 160 9.21 -2.58 -18.93
CA TYR A 160 8.80 -3.88 -18.45
C TYR A 160 7.80 -3.73 -17.30
N ARG A 161 6.59 -4.26 -17.41
CA ARG A 161 5.56 -4.14 -16.37
C ARG A 161 5.67 -5.27 -15.34
N HIS A 162 5.69 -6.50 -15.83
CA HIS A 162 5.86 -7.77 -15.11
C HIS A 162 6.17 -8.88 -16.14
N ASP A 163 6.57 -10.06 -15.66
CA ASP A 163 6.84 -11.22 -16.51
C ASP A 163 5.57 -11.64 -17.26
N GLY A 164 5.74 -11.96 -18.55
CA GLY A 164 4.63 -12.35 -19.42
C GLY A 164 3.65 -11.23 -19.78
N CYS A 165 3.97 -9.96 -19.51
CA CYS A 165 3.13 -8.85 -19.96
C CYS A 165 3.23 -8.65 -21.48
N ILE A 166 2.22 -7.98 -22.05
CA ILE A 166 2.24 -7.56 -23.45
C ILE A 166 3.47 -6.69 -23.76
N PRO A 167 4.06 -6.77 -24.97
CA PRO A 167 5.24 -5.99 -25.36
C PRO A 167 5.05 -4.47 -25.22
N MET A 168 6.12 -3.71 -24.94
CA MET A 168 6.04 -2.24 -24.77
C MET A 168 5.36 -1.54 -25.96
N VAL A 169 5.64 -1.97 -27.19
CA VAL A 169 5.05 -1.38 -28.40
C VAL A 169 3.52 -1.49 -28.41
N GLU A 170 2.96 -2.56 -27.82
CA GLU A 170 1.52 -2.76 -27.66
C GLU A 170 0.97 -2.04 -26.41
N GLN A 171 1.82 -1.76 -25.43
CA GLN A 171 1.46 -0.89 -24.29
C GLN A 171 1.35 0.57 -24.73
N ALA A 172 2.30 1.05 -25.53
CA ALA A 172 2.35 2.39 -26.11
C ALA A 172 1.43 2.56 -27.33
N GLY A 173 1.00 1.43 -27.92
CA GLY A 173 -0.04 1.36 -28.94
C GLY A 173 -1.34 1.98 -28.44
N PRO A 174 -1.89 2.99 -29.15
CA PRO A 174 -2.69 4.07 -28.54
C PRO A 174 -4.16 3.75 -28.26
N GLU A 175 -4.55 2.48 -28.05
CA GLU A 175 -5.97 2.16 -27.78
C GLU A 175 -6.26 1.88 -26.32
N LYS A 176 -5.46 1.04 -25.63
CA LYS A 176 -5.80 0.62 -24.25
C LYS A 176 -5.44 1.68 -23.21
N LEU A 177 -4.19 2.14 -23.17
CA LEU A 177 -3.78 3.19 -22.21
C LEU A 177 -4.40 4.54 -22.53
N THR A 178 -4.47 4.94 -23.81
CA THR A 178 -5.12 6.18 -24.22
C THR A 178 -6.60 6.20 -23.84
N ARG A 179 -7.34 5.11 -24.03
CA ARG A 179 -8.74 5.02 -23.60
C ARG A 179 -8.87 5.13 -22.08
N LEU A 180 -7.97 4.52 -21.31
CA LEU A 180 -7.92 4.67 -19.86
C LEU A 180 -7.65 6.12 -19.45
N VAL A 181 -6.71 6.81 -20.09
CA VAL A 181 -6.40 8.22 -19.83
C VAL A 181 -7.57 9.14 -20.23
N LEU A 182 -8.21 8.91 -21.36
CA LEU A 182 -9.36 9.72 -21.82
C LEU A 182 -10.57 9.55 -20.90
N THR A 183 -10.91 8.30 -20.53
CA THR A 183 -11.96 8.06 -19.54
C THR A 183 -11.61 8.69 -18.19
N ALA A 184 -10.32 8.80 -17.86
CA ALA A 184 -9.84 9.42 -16.63
C ALA A 184 -10.00 10.94 -16.54
N GLN A 185 -10.53 11.59 -17.58
CA GLN A 185 -10.78 13.04 -17.59
C GLN A 185 -12.25 13.39 -17.31
N SER A 186 -13.17 12.43 -17.42
CA SER A 186 -14.60 12.62 -17.16
C SER A 186 -15.06 11.90 -15.90
N CYS A 187 -15.92 12.54 -15.11
CA CYS A 187 -16.48 11.98 -13.88
C CYS A 187 -17.96 11.57 -14.09
N PRO A 188 -18.25 10.30 -14.43
CA PRO A 188 -19.62 9.80 -14.52
C PRO A 188 -20.16 9.31 -13.16
N CYS A 189 -19.44 9.54 -12.06
CA CYS A 189 -19.81 9.03 -10.75
C CYS A 189 -21.12 9.67 -10.26
N GLU A 190 -22.08 8.83 -9.85
CA GLU A 190 -23.30 9.27 -9.16
C GLU A 190 -22.99 9.82 -7.75
N VAL A 191 -21.96 9.25 -7.11
CA VAL A 191 -21.51 9.68 -5.79
C VAL A 191 -20.69 10.96 -5.91
N ALA A 192 -21.18 12.04 -5.30
CA ALA A 192 -20.50 13.32 -5.26
C ALA A 192 -19.13 13.21 -4.56
N HIS A 193 -18.06 13.56 -5.28
CA HIS A 193 -16.69 13.59 -4.77
C HIS A 193 -15.96 14.88 -5.20
N PRO A 194 -14.88 15.30 -4.54
CA PRO A 194 -14.33 16.62 -4.77
C PRO A 194 -13.59 16.68 -6.11
N THR A 195 -13.95 17.66 -6.93
CA THR A 195 -13.26 18.02 -8.17
C THR A 195 -12.66 19.43 -8.10
N THR A 196 -12.89 20.15 -7.00
CA THR A 196 -12.38 21.50 -6.76
C THR A 196 -11.63 21.57 -5.42
N ALA A 197 -10.72 22.55 -5.29
CA ALA A 197 -9.96 22.73 -4.06
C ALA A 197 -10.86 22.98 -2.84
N ASP A 198 -11.92 23.77 -2.99
CA ASP A 198 -12.83 24.10 -1.87
C ASP A 198 -13.61 22.88 -1.38
N THR A 199 -14.15 22.09 -2.30
CA THR A 199 -14.88 20.86 -1.95
C THR A 199 -13.93 19.82 -1.33
N ALA A 200 -12.70 19.72 -1.82
CA ALA A 200 -11.67 18.88 -1.21
C ALA A 200 -11.30 19.37 0.19
N ALA A 201 -11.13 20.68 0.40
CA ALA A 201 -10.82 21.26 1.70
C ALA A 201 -11.92 21.01 2.73
N ALA A 202 -13.20 21.12 2.34
CA ALA A 202 -14.34 20.82 3.19
C ALA A 202 -14.34 19.35 3.65
N LEU A 203 -14.13 18.41 2.72
CA LEU A 203 -14.03 16.98 3.03
C LEU A 203 -12.83 16.65 3.93
N LEU A 204 -11.66 17.24 3.68
CA LEU A 204 -10.47 17.05 4.52
C LEU A 204 -10.71 17.53 5.96
N LYS A 205 -11.41 18.65 6.14
CA LYS A 205 -11.84 19.13 7.46
C LYS A 205 -12.81 18.16 8.13
N SER A 206 -13.74 17.58 7.36
CA SER A 206 -14.68 16.55 7.83
C SER A 206 -13.94 15.29 8.32
N VAL A 207 -13.03 14.74 7.52
CA VAL A 207 -12.15 13.61 7.89
C VAL A 207 -11.41 13.89 9.19
N ALA A 208 -10.81 15.08 9.34
CA ALA A 208 -10.09 15.44 10.55
C ALA A 208 -11.01 15.48 11.79
N ARG A 209 -12.26 15.92 11.62
CA ARG A 209 -13.28 15.95 12.67
C ARG A 209 -13.72 14.54 13.06
N ALA A 210 -14.08 13.71 12.08
CA ALA A 210 -14.46 12.31 12.27
C ALA A 210 -13.35 11.51 12.96
N ARG A 211 -12.09 11.71 12.55
CA ARG A 211 -10.93 11.07 13.18
C ARG A 211 -10.77 11.46 14.65
N ARG A 212 -10.93 12.75 14.99
CA ARG A 212 -10.88 13.22 16.39
C ARG A 212 -12.02 12.63 17.22
N ALA A 213 -13.21 12.52 16.63
CA ALA A 213 -14.40 11.95 17.27
C ALA A 213 -14.40 10.41 17.33
N LYS A 214 -13.45 9.74 16.66
CA LYS A 214 -13.45 8.28 16.43
C LYS A 214 -14.73 7.78 15.75
N ASP A 215 -15.37 8.63 14.96
CA ASP A 215 -16.55 8.28 14.16
C ASP A 215 -16.09 7.54 12.89
N THR A 216 -16.10 6.21 12.98
CA THR A 216 -15.66 5.33 11.89
C THR A 216 -16.57 5.39 10.68
N THR A 217 -17.87 5.58 10.87
CA THR A 217 -18.87 5.63 9.78
C THR A 217 -18.62 6.86 8.91
N SER A 218 -18.56 8.05 9.51
CA SER A 218 -18.30 9.28 8.76
C SER A 218 -16.90 9.29 8.14
N LEU A 219 -15.91 8.77 8.87
CA LEU A 219 -14.54 8.64 8.36
C LEU A 219 -14.49 7.75 7.10
N THR A 220 -15.19 6.62 7.13
CA THR A 220 -15.27 5.69 5.99
C THR A 220 -15.94 6.35 4.79
N ALA A 221 -17.07 7.04 5.00
CA ALA A 221 -17.80 7.73 3.95
C ALA A 221 -16.94 8.83 3.29
N ASP A 222 -16.30 9.68 4.09
CA ASP A 222 -15.49 10.78 3.58
C ASP A 222 -14.23 10.27 2.83
N LEU A 223 -13.57 9.24 3.36
CA LEU A 223 -12.43 8.63 2.69
C LEU A 223 -12.84 7.92 1.38
N THR A 224 -14.03 7.32 1.32
CA THR A 224 -14.57 6.75 0.09
C THR A 224 -14.78 7.84 -0.96
N ARG A 225 -15.27 9.02 -0.57
CA ARG A 225 -15.41 10.16 -1.50
C ARG A 225 -14.05 10.70 -1.95
N LEU A 226 -13.05 10.73 -1.08
CA LEU A 226 -11.71 11.25 -1.41
C LEU A 226 -10.86 10.26 -2.23
N LEU A 227 -10.96 8.96 -1.97
CA LEU A 227 -10.02 7.94 -2.46
C LEU A 227 -10.69 6.81 -3.23
N GLY A 228 -12.02 6.75 -3.25
CA GLY A 228 -12.77 5.69 -3.93
C GLY A 228 -12.47 5.58 -5.43
N PRO A 229 -12.83 4.44 -6.04
CA PRO A 229 -12.64 4.21 -7.46
C PRO A 229 -13.43 5.25 -8.25
N CYS A 230 -12.73 5.97 -9.12
CA CYS A 230 -13.36 6.91 -10.04
C CYS A 230 -12.40 7.09 -11.21
N PRO A 231 -12.91 7.09 -12.46
CA PRO A 231 -12.06 7.29 -13.62
C PRO A 231 -11.39 8.67 -13.54
N ALA A 232 -12.09 9.74 -13.12
CA ALA A 232 -11.54 11.07 -12.85
C ALA A 232 -10.64 11.19 -11.59
N ALA A 233 -9.89 10.13 -11.24
CA ALA A 233 -8.95 10.15 -10.12
C ALA A 233 -7.90 11.25 -10.22
N THR A 234 -7.45 11.60 -11.44
CA THR A 234 -6.48 12.67 -11.67
C THR A 234 -7.03 14.05 -11.27
N VAL A 235 -8.27 14.37 -11.63
CA VAL A 235 -8.94 15.63 -11.25
C VAL A 235 -9.08 15.75 -9.73
N ARG A 236 -9.53 14.65 -9.09
CA ARG A 236 -9.68 14.61 -7.63
C ARG A 236 -8.34 14.73 -6.90
N ALA A 237 -7.29 14.07 -7.39
CA ALA A 237 -5.95 14.19 -6.83
C ALA A 237 -5.42 15.63 -6.94
N ALA A 238 -5.66 16.32 -8.06
CA ALA A 238 -5.31 17.73 -8.23
C ALA A 238 -6.08 18.64 -7.27
N ALA A 239 -7.39 18.43 -7.10
CA ALA A 239 -8.21 19.18 -6.15
C ALA A 239 -7.71 19.04 -4.69
N ILE A 240 -7.39 17.82 -4.27
CA ILE A 240 -6.81 17.54 -2.93
C ILE A 240 -5.44 18.21 -2.79
N ASP A 241 -4.60 18.16 -3.83
CA ASP A 241 -3.28 18.79 -3.82
C ASP A 241 -3.36 20.32 -3.66
N ALA A 242 -4.25 20.94 -4.43
CA ALA A 242 -4.51 22.37 -4.39
C ALA A 242 -5.03 22.81 -3.01
N ALA A 243 -6.01 22.09 -2.45
CA ALA A 243 -6.58 22.36 -1.13
C ALA A 243 -5.51 22.34 -0.01
N LEU A 244 -4.63 21.33 -0.05
CA LEU A 244 -3.57 21.17 0.94
C LEU A 244 -2.39 22.12 0.75
N THR A 245 -2.19 22.60 -0.48
CA THR A 245 -1.18 23.61 -0.77
C THR A 245 -1.67 24.99 -0.30
N ALA A 246 -2.93 25.34 -0.58
CA ALA A 246 -3.55 26.58 -0.10
C ALA A 246 -3.60 26.67 1.43
N ALA A 247 -3.83 25.55 2.13
CA ALA A 247 -3.87 25.53 3.60
C ALA A 247 -2.49 25.65 4.28
N LYS A 248 -1.39 25.61 3.52
CA LYS A 248 -0.02 25.81 4.02
C LYS A 248 0.50 27.24 3.81
N VAL A 249 -0.19 28.02 3.00
CA VAL A 249 0.01 29.47 2.83
C VAL A 249 -0.80 30.18 3.91
#